data_AF-A0A223S600-F1
#
_entry.id   AF-A0A223S600-F1
#
_cell.length_a   1.000
_cell.length_b   1.000
_cell.length_c   1.000
_cell.angle_alpha   90.00
_cell.angle_beta   90.00
_cell.angle_gamma   90.00
#
_symmetry.space_group_name_H-M   'P 1'
#
loop_
_entity.id
_entity.type
_entity.pdbx_description
1 polymer ?
#
loop_
_entity_poly.entity_id
_entity_poly.type
_entity_poly.pdbx_seq_one_letter_code
_entity_poly.pdbx_strand_id
1 'polypeptide(L)' 'MSERTTITRPAADVLITIREAEERFGCPRRELERHIRSGRLDVVRRPGKGPRQLVEAQVCALLQRTGAGGVS' A
#
# COMPACT_ATOMS: atom_id res chain seq x y z
N MET A 1 -39.34 -9.94 2.43
CA MET A 1 -38.08 -10.66 2.66
C MET A 1 -36.94 -9.75 2.24
N SER A 2 -35.92 -9.68 3.09
CA SER A 2 -34.88 -8.66 3.11
C SER A 2 -33.82 -8.88 2.03
N GLU A 3 -33.52 -7.85 1.23
CA GLU A 3 -32.21 -7.69 0.63
C GLU A 3 -31.72 -6.28 0.95
N ARG A 4 -31.21 -6.13 2.18
CA ARG A 4 -30.27 -5.04 2.48
C ARG A 4 -29.01 -5.38 1.70
N THR A 5 -28.86 -4.78 0.53
CA THR A 5 -27.59 -4.72 -0.19
C THR A 5 -26.63 -3.95 0.71
N THR A 6 -25.95 -4.66 1.59
CA THR A 6 -24.81 -4.13 2.33
C THR A 6 -23.79 -3.79 1.27
N ILE A 7 -23.74 -2.51 0.90
CA ILE A 7 -22.61 -1.94 0.20
C ILE A 7 -21.45 -2.18 1.13
N THR A 8 -20.69 -3.25 0.88
CA THR A 8 -19.38 -3.50 1.47
C THR A 8 -18.55 -2.31 1.05
N ARG A 9 -18.57 -1.25 1.87
CA ARG A 9 -17.61 -0.15 1.77
C ARG A 9 -16.26 -0.85 1.62
N PRO A 10 -15.49 -0.63 0.54
CA PRO A 10 -14.15 -1.19 0.48
C PRO A 10 -13.47 -0.79 1.79
N ALA A 11 -12.98 -1.80 2.50
CA ALA A 11 -12.40 -1.64 3.82
C ALA A 11 -11.53 -0.40 3.82
N ALA A 12 -11.73 0.48 4.82
CA ALA A 12 -10.99 1.72 4.97
C ALA A 12 -9.55 1.55 4.51
N ASP A 13 -9.11 2.31 3.51
CA ASP A 13 -7.76 2.19 2.96
C ASP A 13 -6.77 2.17 4.11
N VAL A 14 -6.17 0.99 4.36
CA VAL A 14 -5.31 0.81 5.52
C VAL A 14 -4.03 1.59 5.23
N LEU A 15 -3.85 2.69 5.96
CA LEU A 15 -2.71 3.57 5.81
C LEU A 15 -1.57 3.09 6.68
N ILE A 16 -0.48 2.67 6.05
CA ILE A 16 0.74 2.22 6.71
C ILE A 16 1.88 3.19 6.42
N THR A 17 2.79 3.36 7.35
CA THR A 17 4.04 4.08 7.12
C THR A 17 5.00 3.27 6.25
N ILE A 18 6.00 3.94 5.69
CA ILE A 18 7.11 3.25 4.99
C ILE A 18 7.75 2.19 5.89
N ARG A 19 7.95 2.51 7.18
CA ARG A 19 8.55 1.59 8.14
C ARG A 19 7.68 0.34 8.36
N GLU A 20 6.38 0.51 8.52
CA GLU A 20 5.45 -0.62 8.64
C GLU A 20 5.42 -1.45 7.35
N ALA A 21 5.55 -0.82 6.19
CA ALA A 21 5.65 -1.55 4.92
C ALA A 21 6.95 -2.38 4.83
N GLU A 22 8.07 -1.86 5.32
CA GLU A 22 9.33 -2.60 5.41
C GLU A 22 9.20 -3.81 6.36
N GLU A 23 8.68 -3.59 7.57
CA GLU A 23 8.56 -4.63 8.60
C GLU A 23 7.55 -5.72 8.22
N ARG A 24 6.43 -5.36 7.59
CA ARG A 24 5.36 -6.31 7.25
C ARG A 24 5.58 -7.05 5.94
N PHE A 25 6.19 -6.39 4.95
CA PHE A 25 6.32 -6.96 3.60
C PHE A 25 7.76 -7.25 3.18
N GLY A 26 8.75 -6.91 4.01
CA GLY A 26 10.17 -7.13 3.68
C GLY A 26 10.67 -6.30 2.50
N CYS A 27 9.89 -5.32 2.03
CA CYS A 27 10.28 -4.46 0.92
C CYS A 27 11.19 -3.34 1.44
N PRO A 28 12.44 -3.20 0.96
CA PRO A 28 13.37 -2.21 1.49
C PRO A 28 12.86 -0.79 1.20
N ARG A 29 13.08 0.14 2.15
CA ARG A 29 12.71 1.56 2.00
C ARG A 29 13.07 2.17 0.66
N ARG A 30 14.27 1.86 0.14
CA ARG A 30 14.77 2.41 -1.13
C ARG A 30 13.87 2.02 -2.30
N GLU A 31 13.33 0.82 -2.30
CA GLU A 31 12.43 0.31 -3.34
C GLU A 31 11.06 0.97 -3.21
N LEU A 32 10.50 1.04 -2.00
CA LEU A 32 9.26 1.78 -1.72
C LEU A 32 9.38 3.25 -2.18
N GLU A 33 10.48 3.93 -1.85
CA GLU A 33 10.74 5.30 -2.28
C GLU A 33 10.88 5.45 -3.79
N ARG A 34 11.50 4.47 -4.47
CA ARG A 34 11.56 4.44 -5.94
C ARG A 34 10.15 4.34 -6.52
N HIS A 35 9.30 3.49 -5.97
CA HIS A 35 7.93 3.33 -6.45
C HIS A 35 7.06 4.56 -6.22
N ILE A 36 7.22 5.22 -5.07
CA ILE A 36 6.62 6.53 -4.79
C ILE A 36 7.05 7.56 -5.84
N ARG A 37 8.37 7.68 -6.11
CA ARG A 37 8.87 8.64 -7.12
C ARG A 37 8.37 8.33 -8.53
N SER A 38 8.18 7.05 -8.86
CA SER A 38 7.62 6.62 -10.13
C SER A 38 6.10 6.77 -10.25
N GLY A 39 5.42 7.18 -9.16
CA GLY A 39 3.95 7.29 -9.12
C GLY A 39 3.22 5.94 -9.04
N ARG A 40 3.92 4.85 -8.72
CA ARG A 40 3.33 3.50 -8.55
C ARG A 40 2.75 3.25 -7.16
N LEU A 41 3.15 4.06 -6.19
CA LEU A 41 2.59 4.08 -4.84
C LEU A 41 2.12 5.50 -4.53
N ASP A 42 0.88 5.63 -4.10
CA ASP A 42 0.35 6.88 -3.62
C ASP A 42 0.82 7.13 -2.18
N VAL A 43 1.16 8.39 -1.93
CA VAL A 43 1.52 8.86 -0.60
C VAL A 43 0.43 9.77 -0.08
N VAL A 44 -0.27 9.30 0.94
CA VAL A 44 -1.19 10.12 1.69
C VAL A 44 -0.39 10.92 2.70
N ARG A 45 -0.32 12.23 2.48
CA ARG A 45 0.26 13.16 3.47
C ARG A 45 -0.83 13.53 4.46
N ARG A 46 -0.65 13.20 5.74
CA ARG A 46 -1.48 13.83 6.78
C ARG A 46 -1.19 15.33 6.81
N PRO A 47 -2.22 16.19 6.78
CA PRO A 47 -2.01 17.61 7.04
C PRO A 47 -1.45 17.78 8.46
N GLY A 48 -0.32 18.46 8.61
CA GLY A 48 0.28 18.75 9.93
C GLY A 48 1.64 18.11 10.26
N LYS A 49 2.47 17.74 9.27
CA LYS A 49 3.83 17.19 9.47
C LYS A 49 3.91 15.74 9.97
N GLY A 50 2.88 14.92 9.73
CA GLY A 50 2.93 13.48 10.00
C GLY A 50 3.84 12.71 9.02
N PRO A 51 4.28 11.49 9.37
CA PRO A 51 5.03 10.63 8.46
C PRO A 51 4.21 10.33 7.20
N ARG A 52 4.90 10.15 6.07
CA ARG A 52 4.28 9.74 4.80
C ARG A 52 3.61 8.37 5.00
N GLN A 53 2.32 8.30 4.71
CA GLN A 53 1.57 7.05 4.76
C GLN A 53 1.32 6.56 3.33
N LEU A 54 1.30 5.24 3.17
CA LEU A 54 1.05 4.50 1.94
C LEU A 54 -0.24 3.72 2.13
N VAL A 55 -0.94 3.46 1.03
CA VAL A 55 -2.08 2.55 1.03
C VAL A 55 -1.55 1.12 1.01
N GLU A 56 -1.84 0.34 2.05
CA GLU A 56 -1.36 -1.04 2.21
C GLU A 56 -1.69 -1.91 1.00
N ALA A 57 -2.91 -1.76 0.45
CA ALA A 57 -3.35 -2.51 -0.73
C ALA A 57 -2.46 -2.26 -1.96
N GLN A 58 -1.95 -1.03 -2.13
CA GLN A 58 -1.04 -0.70 -3.23
C GLN A 58 0.33 -1.32 -3.03
N VAL A 59 0.85 -1.33 -1.80
CA VAL A 59 2.12 -1.98 -1.46
C VAL A 59 2.02 -3.49 -1.69
N CYS A 60 0.93 -4.11 -1.25
CA CYS A 60 0.68 -5.53 -1.47
C CYS A 60 0.56 -5.86 -2.97
N ALA A 61 -0.21 -5.09 -3.74
CA ALA A 61 -0.36 -5.29 -5.18
C ALA A 61 0.95 -5.08 -5.94
N LEU A 62 1.77 -4.12 -5.52
CA LEU A 62 3.10 -3.89 -6.07
C LEU A 62 3.99 -5.13 -5.91
N LEU A 63 4.02 -5.70 -4.69
CA LEU A 63 4.87 -6.84 -4.36
C LEU A 63 4.41 -8.15 -5.00
N GLN A 64 3.11 -8.34 -5.19
CA GLN A 64 2.60 -9.47 -5.98
C GLN A 64 3.06 -9.39 -7.44
N ARG A 65 3.23 -8.18 -7.99
CA ARG A 65 3.68 -7.99 -9.37
C ARG A 65 5.20 -8.06 -9.52
N THR A 66 5.97 -7.72 -8.50
CA THR A 66 7.43 -7.88 -8.51
C THR A 66 7.88 -9.28 -8.07
N GLY A 67 7.05 -10.01 -7.31
CA GLY A 67 7.29 -11.39 -6.87
C GLY A 67 6.98 -12.48 -7.91
N ALA A 68 6.58 -12.13 -9.13
CA ALA A 68 6.22 -13.06 -10.20
C ALA A 68 7.22 -13.06 -11.37
N GLY A 69 8.52 -12.94 -11.07
CA GLY A 69 9.56 -12.85 -12.09
C GLY A 69 10.91 -13.36 -11.61
N GLY A 70 11.00 -14.64 -11.28
CA GLY A 70 12.24 -15.27 -10.83
C GLY A 70 12.18 -16.79 -10.74
N VAL A 71 11.41 -17.43 -11.62
CA VAL A 71 11.63 -18.82 -12.00
C VAL A 71 11.96 -18.81 -13.49
N SER A 72 13.25 -18.82 -13.79
CA SER A 72 13.79 -19.28 -15.06
C SER A 72 14.62 -20.52 -14.77
#